data_AF-A0A3A8YJH1-F1
#
_entry.id   AF-A0A3A8YJH1-F1
#
_cell.length_a   1.000
_cell.length_b   1.000
_cell.length_c   1.000
_cell.angle_alpha   90.00
_cell.angle_beta   90.00
_cell.angle_gamma   90.00
#
_symmetry.space_group_name_H-M   'P 1'
#
loop_
_entity.id
_entity.type
_entity.pdbx_description
1 polymer ?
#
loop_
_entity_poly.entity_id
_entity_poly.type
_entity_poly.pdbx_seq_one_letter_code
_entity_poly.pdbx_strand_id
1 'polypeptide(L)' 'MHEIKKAVALEKTFVGENETEIQFKIETVCSTSEEMRNTLSFMAQSSHRFYLELAKKLIVCFEK' A
#
# COMPACT_ATOMS: atom_id res chain seq x y z
N MET A 1 -14.89 -28.48 -8.29
CA MET A 1 -13.71 -27.66 -8.63
C MET A 1 -13.36 -26.88 -7.39
N HIS A 2 -12.24 -27.16 -6.71
CA HIS A 2 -11.85 -26.43 -5.49
C HIS A 2 -11.08 -25.18 -5.92
N GLU A 3 -11.67 -24.00 -5.77
CA GLU A 3 -11.00 -22.72 -6.01
C GLU A 3 -9.96 -22.50 -4.91
N ILE A 4 -8.68 -22.52 -5.28
CA ILE A 4 -7.58 -22.26 -4.35
C ILE A 4 -7.53 -20.75 -4.11
N LYS A 5 -8.14 -20.28 -3.02
CA LYS A 5 -7.97 -18.92 -2.54
C LYS A 5 -6.53 -18.74 -2.07
N LYS A 6 -5.76 -17.87 -2.73
CA LYS A 6 -4.40 -17.55 -2.30
C LYS A 6 -4.41 -16.24 -1.52
N ALA A 7 -4.20 -16.36 -0.21
CA ALA A 7 -3.93 -15.21 0.63
C ALA A 7 -2.51 -14.70 0.32
N VAL A 8 -2.39 -13.40 0.09
CA VAL A 8 -1.11 -12.71 -0.04
C VAL A 8 -1.05 -11.68 1.08
N ALA A 9 -0.04 -11.82 1.94
CA ALA A 9 0.27 -10.87 2.99
C ALA A 9 1.73 -10.42 2.82
N LEU A 10 1.95 -9.11 2.88
CA LEU A 10 3.28 -8.51 2.89
C LEU A 10 3.30 -7.41 3.95
N GLU A 11 4.25 -7.52 4.86
CA GLU A 11 4.57 -6.48 5.82
C GLU A 11 6.04 -6.10 5.67
N LYS A 12 6.31 -4.79 5.56
CA LYS A 12 7.66 -4.27 5.41
C LYS A 12 7.80 -2.90 6.03
N THR A 13 8.83 -2.74 6.87
CA THR A 13 9.26 -1.44 7.39
C THR A 13 10.50 -0.97 6.64
N PHE A 14 10.52 0.31 6.28
CA PHE A 14 11.64 1.04 5.72
C PHE A 14 12.06 2.12 6.72
N VAL A 15 13.36 2.26 6.94
CA VAL A 15 13.92 3.29 7.83
C VAL A 15 14.81 4.20 6.99
N GLY A 16 14.52 5.50 7.01
CA GLY A 16 15.29 6.54 6.32
C GLY A 16 16.47 7.04 7.16
N GLU A 17 17.39 7.75 6.52
CA GLU A 17 18.61 8.29 7.16
C GLU A 17 18.34 9.28 8.29
N ASN A 18 17.16 9.89 8.30
CA ASN A 18 16.67 10.84 9.31
C ASN A 18 15.81 10.16 10.39
N GLU A 19 16.01 8.86 10.62
CA GLU A 19 15.22 8.03 11.55
C GLU A 19 13.72 7.99 11.23
N THR A 20 13.30 8.42 10.02
CA THR A 20 11.90 8.30 9.60
C THR A 20 11.58 6.85 9.28
N GLU A 21 10.58 6.30 9.96
CA GLU A 21 10.10 4.95 9.71
C GLU A 21 8.80 4.96 8.88
N ILE A 22 8.75 4.10 7.86
CA ILE A 22 7.57 3.86 7.03
C ILE A 22 7.25 2.38 7.08
N GLN A 23 6.11 2.03 7.67
CA GLN A 23 5.59 0.66 7.67
C GLN A 23 4.50 0.50 6.59
N PHE A 24 4.68 -0.50 5.73
CA PHE A 24 3.67 -0.96 4.80
C PHE A 24 3.14 -2.30 5.26
N LYS A 25 1.81 -2.43 5.32
CA LYS A 25 1.12 -3.69 5.57
C LYS A 25 0.02 -3.87 4.53
N ILE A 26 0.10 -4.97 3.79
CA ILE A 26 -0.84 -5.31 2.72
C ILE A 26 -1.34 -6.74 2.97
N GLU A 27 -2.66 -6.91 2.97
CA GLU A 27 -3.32 -8.21 3.05
C GLU A 27 -4.41 -8.27 1.98
N THR A 28 -4.40 -9.33 1.18
CA THR A 28 -5.41 -9.56 0.15
C THR A 28 -5.66 -11.05 -0.06
N VAL A 29 -6.85 -11.37 -0.55
CA VAL A 29 -7.24 -12.72 -0.94
C VAL A 29 -7.70 -12.67 -2.38
N CYS A 30 -7.00 -13.39 -3.25
CA CYS A 30 -7.37 -13.52 -4.65
C CYS A 30 -7.55 -15.00 -5.00
N SER A 31 -8.58 -15.30 -5.78
CA SER A 31 -8.96 -16.62 -6.27
C SER A 31 -8.60 -16.78 -7.76
N THR A 32 -8.43 -15.67 -8.49
CA THR A 32 -8.09 -15.67 -9.93
C THR A 32 -6.94 -14.71 -10.27
N SER A 33 -6.33 -14.90 -11.45
CA SER A 33 -5.32 -13.97 -11.97
C SER A 33 -5.88 -12.58 -12.30
N GLU A 34 -7.16 -12.50 -12.64
CA GLU A 34 -7.85 -11.24 -12.90
C GLU A 34 -8.07 -10.46 -11.60
N GLU A 35 -8.55 -11.12 -10.55
CA GLU A 35 -8.66 -10.53 -9.21
C GLU A 35 -7.30 -10.00 -8.74
N MET A 36 -6.22 -10.76 -8.92
CA MET A 36 -4.87 -10.31 -8.60
C MET A 36 -4.48 -9.03 -9.36
N ARG A 37 -4.74 -8.95 -10.67
CA ARG A 37 -4.47 -7.74 -11.48
C ARG A 37 -5.29 -6.55 -11.01
N ASN A 38 -6.56 -6.75 -10.70
CA ASN A 38 -7.46 -5.71 -10.20
C ASN A 38 -7.00 -5.22 -8.82
N THR A 39 -6.61 -6.12 -7.91
CA THR A 39 -6.05 -5.77 -6.61
C THR A 39 -4.76 -4.97 -6.75
N LEU A 40 -3.82 -5.39 -7.60
CA LEU A 40 -2.59 -4.65 -7.84
C LEU A 40 -2.87 -3.23 -8.38
N SER A 41 -3.83 -3.11 -9.29
CA SER A 41 -4.25 -1.82 -9.83
C SER A 41 -4.84 -0.93 -8.73
N PHE A 42 -5.67 -1.49 -7.85
CA PHE A 42 -6.23 -0.79 -6.70
C PHE A 42 -5.15 -0.35 -5.70
N MET A 43 -4.15 -1.19 -5.44
CA MET A 43 -3.01 -0.85 -4.57
C MET A 43 -2.21 0.33 -5.13
N ALA A 44 -1.92 0.34 -6.43
CA ALA A 44 -1.20 1.43 -7.08
C ALA A 44 -1.99 2.75 -7.01
N GLN A 45 -3.29 2.71 -7.32
CA GLN A 45 -4.16 3.90 -7.23
C GLN A 45 -4.29 4.42 -5.80
N SER A 46 -4.44 3.53 -4.83
CA SER A 46 -4.52 3.88 -3.41
C SER A 46 -3.22 4.50 -2.90
N SER A 47 -2.08 3.94 -3.29
CA SER A 47 -0.75 4.47 -2.93
C SER A 47 -0.57 5.89 -3.49
N HIS A 48 -0.98 6.14 -4.73
CA HIS A 48 -0.93 7.48 -5.31
C HIS A 48 -1.76 8.49 -4.50
N ARG A 49 -3.00 8.14 -4.13
CA ARG A 49 -3.85 8.99 -3.29
C ARG A 49 -3.24 9.24 -1.92
N PHE A 50 -2.69 8.19 -1.30
CA PHE A 50 -2.00 8.30 -0.01
C PHE A 50 -0.85 9.32 -0.06
N TYR A 51 0.00 9.26 -1.09
CA TYR A 51 1.09 10.22 -1.23
C TYR A 51 0.61 11.65 -1.44
N LEU A 52 -0.49 11.86 -2.18
CA LEU A 52 -1.09 13.19 -2.33
C LEU A 52 -1.63 13.74 -0.99
N GLU A 53 -2.28 12.91 -0.19
CA GLU A 53 -2.77 13.30 1.13
C GLU A 53 -1.63 13.57 2.11
N LEU A 54 -0.59 12.73 2.10
CA LEU A 54 0.61 12.92 2.90
C LEU A 54 1.30 14.23 2.53
N ALA A 55 1.48 14.52 1.24
CA ALA A 55 2.08 15.77 0.78
C ALA A 55 1.31 16.99 1.29
N LYS A 56 -0.04 16.98 1.22
CA LYS A 56 -0.88 18.06 1.77
C LYS A 56 -0.63 18.26 3.27
N LYS A 57 -0.51 17.19 4.04
CA LYS A 57 -0.26 17.28 5.50
C LYS A 57 1.14 17.77 5.81
N LEU A 58 2.14 17.32 5.07
CA LEU A 58 3.53 17.75 5.25
C LEU A 58 3.70 19.23 4.90
N ILE A 59 3.08 19.72 3.83
CA ILE A 59 3.10 21.15 3.47
C ILE A 59 2.58 22.00 4.65
N VAL A 60 1.47 21.59 5.28
CA VAL A 60 0.92 22.27 6.46
C VAL A 60 1.89 22.27 7.66
N CYS A 61 2.78 21.29 7.78
CA CYS A 61 3.82 21.26 8.82
C CYS A 61 4.97 22.23 8.56
N PHE A 62 5.24 22.62 7.31
CA PHE A 62 6.35 23.53 6.96
C PHE A 62 5.96 25.01 6.88
N GLU A 63 4.65 25.33 6.87
CA GLU A 63 4.14 26.71 6.84
C GLU A 63 3.79 27.28 8.22
N LYS A 64 4.09 26.56 9.31
CA LYS A 64 3.99 27.05 10.69
C LYS A 64 5.35 27.43 11.25
#